data_AF-A0A0M4GNQ5-F1
#
_entry.id   AF-A0A0M4GNQ5-F1
#
_cell.length_a   1.000
_cell.length_b   1.000
_cell.length_c   1.000
_cell.angle_alpha   90.00
_cell.angle_beta   90.00
_cell.angle_gamma   90.00
#
_symmetry.space_group_name_H-M   'P 1'
#
loop_
_entity.id
_entity.type
_entity.pdbx_description
1 polymer ?
#
loop_
_entity_poly.entity_id
_entity_poly.type
_entity_poly.pdbx_seq_one_letter_code
_entity_poly.pdbx_strand_id
1 'polypeptide(L)'
;MPAELDAIAAWTLVAECPIPNDIGPILVPGEQPYIAYKTFRDSAVFTDRRLIVRDSQGITGKKVELYSLPYSRIDMWSSENAGHLDFNAEMELWTRAGHIKIKLGRGIDVRRLDNLISQMVLGAR
;
A
#
# COMPACT_ATOMS: atom_id res chain seq x y z
N MET A 1 4.90 4.22 -28.57
CA MET A 1 4.20 3.78 -27.35
C MET A 1 4.78 4.61 -26.21
N PRO A 2 3.98 5.24 -25.35
CA PRO A 2 4.56 5.91 -24.19
C PRO A 2 5.32 4.85 -23.39
N ALA A 3 6.55 5.15 -22.99
CA ALA A 3 7.30 4.27 -22.09
C ALA A 3 6.45 4.11 -20.83
N GLU A 4 6.00 2.88 -20.58
CA GLU A 4 5.39 2.52 -19.31
C GLU A 4 6.40 2.93 -18.23
N LEU A 5 6.01 3.80 -17.30
CA LEU A 5 6.88 4.17 -16.19
C LEU A 5 7.06 2.91 -15.35
N ASP A 6 8.21 2.25 -15.50
CA ASP A 6 8.55 1.06 -14.71
C ASP A 6 8.29 1.36 -13.23
N ALA A 7 7.41 0.59 -12.62
CA ALA A 7 7.05 0.78 -11.24
C ALA A 7 8.28 0.52 -10.37
N ILE A 8 8.64 1.50 -9.54
CA ILE A 8 9.76 1.36 -8.58
C ILE A 8 9.42 0.34 -7.49
N ALA A 9 8.13 0.07 -7.27
CA ALA A 9 7.63 -0.99 -6.43
C ALA A 9 6.26 -1.48 -6.93
N ALA A 10 6.03 -2.79 -6.84
CA ALA A 10 4.75 -3.41 -7.10
C ALA A 10 4.37 -4.36 -5.96
N TRP A 11 3.22 -4.13 -5.33
CA TRP A 11 2.73 -4.95 -4.22
C TRP A 11 1.34 -5.50 -4.51
N THR A 12 1.03 -6.67 -3.98
CA THR A 12 -0.31 -7.25 -4.03
C THR A 12 -0.86 -7.39 -2.62
N LEU A 13 -1.99 -6.72 -2.35
CA LEU A 13 -2.77 -6.89 -1.14
C LEU A 13 -3.74 -8.05 -1.36
N VAL A 14 -3.65 -9.09 -0.56
CA VAL A 14 -4.40 -10.33 -0.76
C VAL A 14 -5.74 -10.30 -0.03
N ALA A 15 -5.75 -9.87 1.23
CA ALA A 15 -6.94 -9.76 2.08
C ALA A 15 -6.66 -8.84 3.27
N GLU A 16 -7.70 -8.18 3.79
CA GLU A 16 -7.62 -7.43 5.05
C GLU A 16 -7.24 -8.38 6.21
N CYS A 17 -6.44 -7.90 7.15
CA CYS A 17 -6.01 -8.65 8.32
C CYS A 17 -5.88 -7.76 9.56
N PRO A 18 -5.77 -8.35 10.76
CA PRO A 18 -5.44 -7.59 11.96
C PRO A 18 -4.11 -6.85 11.79
N ILE A 19 -3.99 -5.68 12.43
CA ILE A 19 -2.75 -4.92 12.48
C ILE A 19 -1.68 -5.77 13.18
N PRO A 20 -0.48 -5.96 12.60
CA PRO A 20 0.60 -6.71 13.23
C PRO A 20 1.02 -6.12 14.58
N ASN A 21 1.10 -6.95 15.62
CA ASN A 21 1.43 -6.52 16.98
C ASN A 21 2.84 -5.91 17.10
N ASP A 22 3.73 -6.26 16.19
CA ASP A 22 5.13 -5.86 16.18
C ASP A 22 5.39 -4.62 15.30
N ILE A 23 4.33 -3.91 14.86
CA ILE A 23 4.48 -2.64 14.17
C ILE A 23 4.81 -1.47 15.11
N GLY A 24 4.43 -1.56 16.38
CA GLY A 24 4.60 -0.48 17.36
C GLY A 24 5.99 0.17 17.39
N PRO A 25 7.09 -0.61 17.43
CA PRO A 25 8.45 -0.06 17.51
C PRO A 25 8.90 0.81 16.33
N ILE A 26 8.24 0.73 15.17
CA ILE A 26 8.61 1.54 13.98
C ILE A 26 7.70 2.76 13.79
N LEU A 27 6.62 2.86 14.56
CA LEU A 27 5.71 3.99 14.52
C LEU A 27 6.32 5.17 15.28
N VAL A 28 6.19 6.37 14.73
CA VAL A 28 6.57 7.59 15.46
C VAL A 28 5.48 7.94 16.48
N PRO A 29 5.79 8.71 17.56
CA PRO A 29 4.79 9.06 18.56
C PRO A 29 3.51 9.66 17.97
N GLY A 30 2.38 9.11 18.36
CA GLY A 30 1.04 9.53 17.91
C GLY A 30 0.63 9.02 16.52
N GLU A 31 1.48 8.28 15.79
CA GLU A 31 1.08 7.62 14.53
C GLU A 31 0.14 6.46 14.85
N GLN A 32 -0.99 6.39 14.15
CA GLN A 32 -2.06 5.42 14.36
C GLN A 32 -2.23 4.51 13.15
N PRO A 33 -2.10 3.18 13.28
CA PRO A 33 -2.45 2.25 12.22
C PRO A 33 -3.98 2.12 12.10
N TYR A 34 -4.51 2.21 10.88
CA TYR A 34 -5.95 2.12 10.62
C TYR A 34 -6.37 0.77 10.05
N ILE A 35 -5.63 0.27 9.06
CA ILE A 35 -5.97 -0.97 8.36
C ILE A 35 -4.69 -1.67 7.91
N ALA A 36 -4.73 -3.01 7.95
CA ALA A 36 -3.67 -3.85 7.45
C ALA A 36 -4.20 -4.87 6.44
N TYR A 37 -3.33 -5.23 5.51
CA TYR A 37 -3.58 -6.25 4.51
C TYR A 37 -2.43 -7.24 4.50
N LYS A 38 -2.75 -8.53 4.31
CA LYS A 38 -1.75 -9.54 3.97
C LYS A 38 -1.23 -9.26 2.57
N THR A 39 0.08 -9.37 2.39
CA THR A 39 0.67 -9.51 1.06
C THR A 39 1.01 -10.98 0.82
N PHE A 40 1.59 -11.32 -0.33
CA PHE A 40 2.08 -12.68 -0.55
C PHE A 40 3.24 -13.07 0.38
N ARG A 41 3.99 -12.08 0.87
CA ARG A 41 5.23 -12.32 1.63
C ARG A 41 5.09 -11.96 3.11
N ASP A 42 4.33 -10.91 3.42
CA ASP A 42 4.10 -10.46 4.79
C ASP A 42 2.85 -9.56 4.85
N SER A 43 3.00 -8.25 5.05
CA SER A 43 1.91 -7.35 5.37
C SER A 43 2.14 -5.93 4.86
N ALA A 44 1.04 -5.23 4.60
CA ALA A 44 1.00 -3.81 4.31
C ALA A 44 0.06 -3.13 5.30
N VAL A 45 0.48 -2.02 5.89
CA VAL A 45 -0.27 -1.31 6.93
C VAL A 45 -0.40 0.16 6.55
N PHE A 46 -1.63 0.64 6.51
CA PHE A 46 -1.96 2.04 6.28
C PHE A 46 -2.14 2.72 7.63
N THR A 47 -1.34 3.76 7.89
CA THR A 47 -1.42 4.59 9.10
C THR A 47 -2.10 5.93 8.79
N ASP A 48 -2.07 6.87 9.72
CA ASP A 48 -2.41 8.27 9.50
C ASP A 48 -1.29 9.08 8.81
N ARG A 49 -0.10 8.49 8.63
CA ARG A 49 1.08 9.19 8.11
C ARG A 49 1.66 8.58 6.84
N ARG A 50 1.59 7.25 6.70
CA ARG A 50 2.25 6.51 5.62
C ARG A 50 1.62 5.15 5.37
N LEU A 51 1.85 4.64 4.16
CA LEU A 51 1.79 3.21 3.88
C LEU A 51 3.12 2.57 4.28
N ILE A 52 3.06 1.52 5.11
CA ILE A 52 4.19 0.70 5.49
C ILE A 52 4.03 -0.67 4.84
N VAL A 53 5.01 -1.13 4.06
CA VAL A 53 4.99 -2.48 3.49
C VAL A 53 6.18 -3.25 4.01
N ARG A 54 5.90 -4.41 4.62
CA ARG A 54 6.91 -5.39 5.00
C ARG A 54 6.98 -6.46 3.92
N ASP A 55 8.20 -6.82 3.57
CA ASP A 55 8.51 -7.83 2.57
C ASP A 55 9.54 -8.80 3.15
N SER A 56 9.07 -9.98 3.55
CA SER A 56 9.93 -11.07 4.01
C SER A 56 10.62 -11.73 2.82
N GLN A 57 11.95 -11.59 2.74
CA GLN A 57 12.80 -12.11 1.69
C GLN A 57 13.59 -13.36 2.12
N GLY A 58 13.91 -14.19 1.11
CA GLY A 58 14.75 -15.38 1.24
C GLY A 58 14.00 -16.64 1.67
N ILE A 59 14.64 -17.79 1.49
CA ILE A 59 14.05 -19.12 1.76
C ILE A 59 13.63 -19.28 3.23
N THR A 60 14.36 -18.64 4.15
CA THR A 60 14.10 -18.70 5.60
C THR A 60 13.16 -17.61 6.10
N GLY A 61 12.81 -16.62 5.27
CA GLY A 61 11.98 -15.47 5.65
C GLY A 61 12.59 -14.55 6.73
N LYS A 62 13.84 -14.75 7.13
CA LYS A 62 14.46 -13.99 8.23
C LYS A 62 14.84 -12.55 7.86
N LYS A 63 15.05 -12.27 6.56
CA LYS A 63 15.37 -10.93 6.10
C LYS A 63 14.07 -10.21 5.79
N VAL A 64 13.72 -9.20 6.58
CA VAL A 64 12.53 -8.38 6.33
C VAL A 64 12.99 -7.03 5.78
N GLU A 65 12.52 -6.68 4.58
CA GLU A 65 12.64 -5.33 4.04
C GLU A 65 11.39 -4.53 4.39
N LEU A 66 11.59 -3.27 4.77
CA LEU A 66 10.51 -2.38 5.16
C LEU A 66 10.51 -1.14 4.28
N TYR A 67 9.40 -0.94 3.59
CA TYR A 67 9.12 0.25 2.80
C TYR A 67 8.20 1.18 3.61
N SER A 68 8.51 2.47 3.61
CA SER A 68 7.65 3.51 4.17
C SER A 68 7.39 4.54 3.08
N LEU A 69 6.12 4.70 2.70
CA LEU A 69 5.66 5.70 1.75
C LEU A 69 4.81 6.75 2.50
N PRO A 70 5.39 7.90 2.89
CA PRO A 70 4.62 8.98 3.49
C PRO A 70 3.58 9.52 2.51
N TYR A 71 2.36 9.76 2.99
CA TYR A 71 1.28 10.30 2.13
C TYR A 71 1.61 11.69 1.59
N SER A 72 2.39 12.48 2.35
CA SER A 72 2.91 13.79 1.91
C SER A 72 3.86 13.74 0.72
N ARG A 73 4.26 12.55 0.26
CA ARG A 73 5.11 12.35 -0.93
C ARG A 73 4.33 11.83 -2.14
N ILE A 74 3.03 11.61 -2.01
CA ILE A 74 2.16 11.19 -3.12
C ILE A 74 1.68 12.45 -3.83
N ASP A 75 2.13 12.62 -5.08
CA ASP A 75 1.80 13.77 -5.92
C ASP A 75 0.52 13.53 -6.73
N MET A 76 0.20 12.27 -7.04
CA MET A 76 -0.99 11.84 -7.78
C MET A 76 -1.31 10.37 -7.44
N TRP A 77 -2.57 9.98 -7.54
CA TRP A 77 -2.98 8.57 -7.52
C TRP A 77 -4.11 8.31 -8.52
N SER A 78 -4.28 7.05 -8.88
CA SER A 78 -5.39 6.56 -9.68
C SER A 78 -5.84 5.19 -9.16
N SER A 79 -7.04 4.78 -9.55
CA SER A 79 -7.62 3.52 -9.17
C SER A 79 -8.42 2.92 -10.31
N GLU A 80 -8.37 1.62 -10.47
CA GLU A 80 -9.19 0.86 -11.40
C GLU A 80 -9.95 -0.23 -10.64
N ASN A 81 -11.27 -0.31 -10.88
CA ASN A 81 -12.08 -1.39 -10.34
C ASN A 81 -11.77 -2.69 -11.09
N ALA A 82 -11.86 -3.83 -10.41
CA ALA A 82 -11.82 -5.13 -11.07
C ALA A 82 -12.92 -5.21 -12.15
N GLY A 83 -12.53 -5.57 -13.37
CA GLY A 83 -13.47 -5.85 -14.46
C GLY A 83 -14.26 -7.14 -14.22
N HIS A 84 -15.16 -7.49 -15.13
CA HIS A 84 -15.90 -8.76 -15.04
C HIS A 84 -15.02 -10.01 -15.29
N LEU A 85 -13.88 -9.84 -15.98
CA LEU A 85 -12.96 -10.93 -16.35
C LEU A 85 -11.63 -10.89 -15.57
N ASP A 86 -11.17 -9.70 -15.18
CA ASP A 86 -9.96 -9.54 -14.36
C ASP A 86 -10.37 -9.30 -12.90
N PHE A 87 -9.97 -10.21 -12.02
CA PHE A 87 -10.47 -10.29 -10.65
C PHE A 87 -9.79 -9.31 -9.68
N ASN A 88 -8.74 -8.62 -10.13
CA ASN A 88 -7.97 -7.74 -9.27
C ASN A 88 -8.24 -6.29 -9.62
N ALA A 89 -8.63 -5.51 -8.61
CA ALA A 89 -8.63 -4.06 -8.72
C ALA A 89 -7.19 -3.56 -8.57
N GLU A 90 -6.94 -2.30 -8.94
CA GLU A 90 -5.61 -1.72 -8.90
C GLU A 90 -5.64 -0.29 -8.40
N MET A 91 -4.58 0.09 -7.71
CA MET A 91 -4.30 1.45 -7.30
C MET A 91 -2.86 1.80 -7.65
N GLU A 92 -2.67 2.96 -8.24
CA GLU A 92 -1.37 3.45 -8.63
C GLU A 92 -1.07 4.77 -7.91
N LEU A 93 0.15 4.93 -7.43
CA LEU A 93 0.62 6.08 -6.67
C LEU A 93 1.86 6.66 -7.35
N TRP A 94 1.84 7.96 -7.65
CA TRP A 94 2.98 8.67 -8.23
C TRP A 94 3.62 9.54 -7.17
N THR A 95 4.94 9.47 -7.15
CA THR A 95 5.81 10.31 -6.34
C THR A 95 6.90 10.89 -7.23
N ARG A 96 7.60 11.92 -6.74
CA ARG A 96 8.82 12.42 -7.38
C ARG A 96 9.92 11.36 -7.57
N ALA A 97 9.91 10.28 -6.78
CA ALA A 97 10.90 9.20 -6.86
C ALA A 97 10.51 8.11 -7.88
N GLY A 98 9.25 8.08 -8.30
CA GLY A 98 8.74 7.06 -9.23
C GLY A 98 7.30 6.65 -8.95
N HIS A 99 6.89 5.64 -9.70
CA HIS A 99 5.55 5.10 -9.76
C HIS A 99 5.45 3.81 -8.93
N ILE A 100 4.41 3.68 -8.11
CA ILE A 100 4.16 2.53 -7.24
C ILE A 100 2.81 1.92 -7.60
N LYS A 101 2.78 0.60 -7.81
CA LYS A 101 1.60 -0.14 -8.23
C LYS A 101 1.12 -1.07 -7.12
N ILE A 102 -0.15 -0.98 -6.76
CA ILE A 102 -0.79 -1.77 -5.70
C ILE A 102 -1.94 -2.56 -6.32
N LYS A 103 -1.75 -3.87 -6.47
CA LYS A 103 -2.79 -4.79 -6.89
C LYS A 103 -3.63 -5.23 -5.70
N LEU A 104 -4.93 -5.30 -5.90
CA LEU A 104 -5.90 -5.61 -4.86
C LEU A 104 -6.56 -6.94 -5.20
N GLY A 105 -6.39 -7.90 -4.30
CA GLY A 105 -7.00 -9.22 -4.39
C GLY A 105 -8.53 -9.14 -4.34
N ARG A 106 -9.15 -10.23 -4.78
CA ARG A 106 -10.61 -10.34 -4.86
C ARG A 106 -11.27 -10.03 -3.51
N GLY A 107 -12.27 -9.14 -3.54
CA GLY A 107 -13.06 -8.75 -2.37
C GLY A 107 -12.49 -7.57 -1.57
N ILE A 108 -11.31 -7.05 -1.94
CA ILE A 108 -10.85 -5.75 -1.44
C ILE A 108 -11.58 -4.64 -2.19
N ASP A 109 -12.26 -3.77 -1.44
CA ASP A 109 -12.93 -2.60 -2.00
C ASP A 109 -11.92 -1.49 -2.29
N VAL A 110 -11.62 -1.28 -3.57
CA VAL A 110 -10.72 -0.20 -4.01
C VAL A 110 -11.26 1.19 -3.66
N ARG A 111 -12.58 1.39 -3.57
CA ARG A 111 -13.18 2.69 -3.23
C ARG A 111 -12.97 3.05 -1.78
N ARG A 112 -12.91 2.06 -0.89
CA ARG A 112 -12.49 2.27 0.51
C ARG A 112 -11.04 2.74 0.57
N LEU A 113 -10.15 2.18 -0.25
CA LEU A 113 -8.77 2.63 -0.33
C LEU A 113 -8.63 4.01 -0.98
N ASP A 114 -9.39 4.32 -2.03
CA ASP A 114 -9.45 5.66 -2.62
C ASP A 114 -9.79 6.72 -1.58
N ASN A 115 -10.82 6.44 -0.77
CA ASN A 115 -11.24 7.35 0.27
C ASN A 115 -10.15 7.52 1.34
N LEU A 116 -9.49 6.43 1.74
CA LEU A 116 -8.36 6.48 2.67
C LEU A 116 -7.24 7.36 2.11
N ILE A 117 -6.76 7.10 0.89
CA ILE A 117 -5.69 7.89 0.27
C ILE A 117 -6.12 9.35 0.12
N SER A 118 -7.35 9.62 -0.30
CA SER A 118 -7.90 10.97 -0.40
C SER A 118 -7.86 11.71 0.94
N GLN A 119 -8.28 11.07 2.03
CA GLN A 119 -8.22 11.64 3.37
C GLN A 119 -6.78 11.92 3.81
N MET A 120 -5.87 10.98 3.58
CA MET A 120 -4.49 11.13 4.05
C MET A 120 -3.67 12.14 3.23
N VAL A 121 -3.93 12.24 1.93
CA VAL A 121 -3.21 13.16 1.04
C VAL A 121 -3.81 14.57 1.07
N LEU A 122 -5.14 14.70 1.09
CA LEU A 122 -5.83 16.00 0.98
C LEU A 122 -6.47 16.50 2.28
N GLY A 123 -6.82 15.60 3.20
CA GLY A 123 -7.54 15.92 4.43
C GLY A 123 -6.65 16.37 5.59
N ALA A 124 -5.34 16.14 5.53
CA ALA A 124 -4.37 16.52 6.57
C ALA A 124 -4.00 18.03 6.56
N ARG A 125 -4.96 18.92 6.33
CA ARG A 125 -4.77 20.38 6.38
C ARG A 125 -5.26 20.97 7.70
#